data_AF-A0A1G5ZBT1-F1
#
_entry.id   AF-A0A1G5ZBT1-F1
#
_cell.length_a   1.000
_cell.length_b   1.000
_cell.length_c   1.000
_cell.angle_alpha   90.00
_cell.angle_beta   90.00
_cell.angle_gamma   90.00
#
_symmetry.space_group_name_H-M   'P 1'
#
loop_
_entity.id
_entity.type
_entity.pdbx_description
1 polymer ?
#
loop_
_entity_poly.entity_id
_entity_poly.type
_entity_poly.pdbx_seq_one_letter_code
_entity_poly.pdbx_strand_id
1 'polypeptide(L)'
;MVGEETAGGAEVNSSGFFTIVTLPHSKIDLGIPRLGFHVANLNPAMPKDRGIIPEHLVSPTAEDIESGKDPIFEKALELVVRPNH
;
A
#
# COMPACT_ATOMS: atom_id res chain seq x y z
N MET A 1 10.76 -2.95 -2.18
CA MET A 1 9.65 -2.02 -2.47
C MET A 1 10.21 -0.60 -2.59
N VAL A 2 9.70 0.14 -3.56
CA VAL A 2 10.03 1.55 -3.82
C VAL A 2 8.70 2.31 -3.83
N GLY A 3 8.63 3.45 -3.14
CA GLY A 3 7.41 4.26 -3.05
C GLY A 3 7.12 4.67 -1.61
N GLU A 4 5.87 4.65 -1.20
CA GLU A 4 5.41 5.08 0.14
C GLU A 4 4.90 3.90 0.98
N GLU A 5 4.67 4.14 2.26
CA GLU A 5 4.02 3.16 3.13
C GLU A 5 2.62 2.82 2.60
N THR A 6 2.28 1.53 2.56
CA THR A 6 0.96 1.09 2.09
C THR A 6 -0.13 1.40 3.12
N ALA A 7 -1.37 1.52 2.68
CA ALA A 7 -2.52 1.43 3.58
C ALA A 7 -2.72 0.00 4.11
N GLY A 8 -3.54 -0.15 5.15
CA GLY A 8 -3.83 -1.44 5.80
C GLY A 8 -2.78 -1.85 6.82
N GLY A 9 -2.92 -3.06 7.37
CA GLY A 9 -1.96 -3.62 8.33
C GLY A 9 -0.97 -4.57 7.65
N ALA A 10 0.30 -4.42 7.98
CA ALA A 10 1.38 -5.29 7.53
C ALA A 10 1.19 -6.74 8.00
N GLU A 11 0.70 -6.94 9.23
CA GLU A 11 0.44 -8.26 9.80
C GLU A 11 -0.88 -8.85 9.29
N VAL A 12 -1.94 -8.03 9.27
CA VAL A 12 -3.30 -8.43 8.90
C VAL A 12 -4.02 -7.37 8.11
N ASN A 13 -4.81 -7.79 7.11
CA ASN A 13 -5.71 -6.89 6.38
C ASN A 13 -6.94 -7.63 5.86
N SER A 14 -7.95 -6.89 5.40
CA SER A 14 -9.20 -7.42 4.83
C SER A 14 -9.49 -6.87 3.43
N SER A 15 -8.43 -6.65 2.65
CA SER A 15 -8.51 -6.02 1.33
C SER A 15 -9.25 -6.88 0.28
N GLY A 16 -9.72 -6.23 -0.79
CA GLY A 16 -10.20 -6.87 -2.02
C GLY A 16 -11.61 -7.48 -1.98
N PHE A 17 -12.01 -8.14 -0.89
CA PHE A 17 -13.24 -8.95 -0.87
C PHE A 17 -14.27 -8.40 0.11
N PHE A 18 -15.22 -7.63 -0.42
CA PHE A 18 -16.30 -7.02 0.34
C PHE A 18 -17.66 -7.46 -0.18
N THR A 19 -18.61 -7.68 0.73
CA THR A 19 -20.03 -7.64 0.41
C THR A 19 -20.51 -6.21 0.65
N ILE A 20 -21.04 -5.56 -0.38
CA ILE A 20 -21.63 -4.24 -0.26
C ILE A 20 -23.14 -4.39 -0.07
N VAL A 21 -23.68 -3.78 0.99
CA VAL A 21 -25.12 -3.71 1.24
C VAL A 21 -25.56 -2.27 1.39
N THR A 22 -26.60 -1.87 0.67
CA THR A 22 -27.21 -0.53 0.82
C THR A 22 -28.27 -0.59 1.92
N LEU A 23 -28.13 0.23 2.95
CA LEU A 23 -29.09 0.29 4.05
C LEU A 23 -30.44 0.86 3.59
N PRO A 24 -31.58 0.25 3.94
CA PRO A 24 -32.86 0.52 3.29
C PRO A 24 -33.40 1.93 3.56
N HIS A 25 -33.09 2.53 4.70
CA HIS A 25 -33.65 3.82 5.13
C HIS A 25 -32.68 5.00 5.01
N SER A 26 -31.38 4.78 5.20
CA SER A 26 -30.36 5.83 5.07
C SER A 26 -29.72 5.89 3.70
N LYS A 27 -29.85 4.81 2.89
CA LYS A 27 -29.19 4.66 1.58
C LYS A 27 -27.66 4.70 1.65
N ILE A 28 -27.09 4.47 2.83
CA ILE A 28 -25.65 4.32 3.01
C ILE A 28 -25.22 2.94 2.50
N ASP A 29 -24.15 2.91 1.71
CA ASP A 29 -23.48 1.66 1.34
C ASP A 29 -22.51 1.23 2.43
N LEU A 30 -22.74 0.03 2.98
CA LEU A 30 -21.87 -0.60 3.96
C LEU A 30 -21.05 -1.70 3.29
N GLY A 31 -19.74 -1.51 3.24
CA GLY A 31 -18.80 -2.54 2.82
C GLY A 31 -18.41 -3.45 3.98
N ILE A 32 -18.83 -4.71 3.93
CA ILE A 32 -18.51 -5.72 4.94
C ILE A 32 -17.37 -6.60 4.41
N PRO A 33 -16.18 -6.61 5.05
CA PRO A 33 -15.08 -7.46 4.62
C PRO A 33 -15.44 -8.94 4.79
N ARG A 34 -15.06 -9.75 3.82
CA ARG A 34 -15.39 -11.19 3.77
C ARG A 34 -14.21 -12.08 4.10
N LEU A 35 -12.99 -11.60 3.86
CA LEU A 35 -11.75 -12.35 4.08
C LEU A 35 -10.80 -11.53 4.94
N GLY A 36 -10.06 -12.25 5.80
CA GLY A 36 -8.88 -11.74 6.50
C GLY A 36 -7.64 -12.42 5.95
N PHE A 37 -6.62 -11.63 5.63
CA PHE A 37 -5.31 -12.10 5.20
C PHE A 37 -4.32 -11.95 6.35
N HIS A 38 -3.49 -12.99 6.53
CA HIS A 38 -2.42 -13.01 7.52
C HIS A 38 -1.10 -13.22 6.80
N VAL A 39 -0.15 -12.31 7.02
CA VAL A 39 1.17 -12.39 6.38
C VAL A 39 2.05 -13.38 7.14
N ALA A 40 2.52 -14.41 6.43
CA ALA A 40 3.45 -15.39 6.97
C ALA A 40 4.86 -14.80 7.09
N ASN A 41 5.63 -15.29 8.07
CA ASN A 41 7.05 -14.93 8.27
C ASN A 41 7.31 -13.42 8.45
N LEU A 42 6.36 -12.70 9.04
CA LEU A 42 6.55 -11.28 9.35
C LEU A 42 7.69 -11.12 10.36
N ASN A 43 8.53 -10.09 10.16
CA ASN A 43 9.54 -9.71 11.15
C ASN A 43 8.83 -9.35 12.48
N PRO A 44 9.11 -10.05 13.61
CA PRO A 44 8.45 -9.79 14.89
C PRO A 44 8.68 -8.38 15.43
N ALA A 45 9.75 -7.71 14.99
CA ALA A 45 10.08 -6.33 15.38
C ALA A 45 9.29 -5.27 14.59
N MET A 46 8.50 -5.67 13.59
CA MET A 46 7.70 -4.74 12.79
C MET A 46 6.51 -4.19 13.59
N PRO A 47 6.21 -2.88 13.52
CA PRO A 47 5.02 -2.31 14.13
C PRO A 47 3.73 -2.95 13.59
N LYS A 48 2.81 -3.32 14.48
CA LYS A 48 1.56 -4.04 14.12
C LYS A 48 0.45 -3.13 13.61
N ASP A 49 0.58 -1.83 13.84
CA ASP A 49 -0.40 -0.77 13.54
C ASP A 49 -0.04 0.03 12.28
N ARG A 50 0.84 -0.53 11.45
CA ARG A 50 1.41 0.12 10.26
C ARG A 50 1.22 -0.72 9.02
N GLY A 51 1.29 -0.07 7.87
CA GLY A 51 1.36 -0.75 6.58
C GLY A 51 2.76 -1.29 6.30
N ILE A 52 2.98 -1.75 5.07
CA ILE A 52 4.31 -2.17 4.63
C ILE A 52 5.13 -0.92 4.34
N ILE A 53 6.21 -0.74 5.10
CA ILE A 53 7.18 0.36 4.91
C ILE A 53 8.16 -0.07 3.81
N PRO A 54 8.36 0.74 2.75
CA PRO A 54 9.26 0.39 1.66
C PRO A 54 10.73 0.56 2.06
N GLU A 55 11.62 -0.25 1.47
CA GLU A 55 13.07 -0.13 1.63
C GLU A 55 13.61 1.16 0.99
N HIS A 56 12.95 1.65 -0.06
CA HIS A 56 13.28 2.89 -0.73
C HIS A 56 12.07 3.84 -0.71
N LEU A 57 12.03 4.70 0.30
CA LEU A 57 10.98 5.72 0.42
C LEU A 57 11.13 6.76 -0.70
N VAL A 58 10.09 6.90 -1.53
CA VAL A 58 9.99 7.90 -2.60
C VAL A 58 8.56 8.43 -2.60
N SER A 59 8.40 9.70 -2.25
CA SER A 59 7.12 10.41 -2.28
C SER A 59 7.11 11.39 -3.44
N PRO A 60 6.17 11.29 -4.40
CA PRO A 60 6.03 12.26 -5.48
C PRO A 60 5.73 13.66 -4.96
N THR A 61 6.28 14.70 -5.59
CA THR A 61 5.90 16.09 -5.29
C THR A 61 4.79 16.60 -6.22
N ALA A 62 4.22 17.76 -5.90
CA ALA A 62 3.27 18.42 -6.79
C ALA A 62 3.91 18.77 -8.14
N GLU A 63 5.16 19.21 -8.13
CA GLU A 63 5.93 19.54 -9.33
C GLU A 63 6.22 18.30 -10.19
N ASP A 64 6.46 17.14 -9.56
CA ASP A 64 6.60 15.87 -10.30
C ASP A 64 5.31 15.57 -11.08
N ILE A 65 4.13 15.78 -10.46
CA ILE A 65 2.83 15.61 -11.11
C ILE A 65 2.65 16.62 -12.25
N GLU A 66 2.94 17.90 -12.01
CA GLU A 66 2.81 18.96 -13.01
C GLU A 66 3.72 18.75 -14.23
N SER A 67 4.91 18.18 -14.01
CA SER A 67 5.90 17.91 -15.06
C SER A 67 5.75 16.53 -15.71
N GLY A 68 4.80 15.70 -15.25
CA GLY A 68 4.62 14.33 -15.74
C GLY A 68 5.79 13.40 -15.42
N LYS A 69 6.56 13.71 -14.38
CA LYS A 69 7.68 12.91 -13.90
C LYS A 69 7.19 11.87 -12.89
N ASP A 70 7.63 10.63 -13.07
CA ASP A 70 7.36 9.53 -12.12
C ASP A 70 8.64 9.17 -11.35
N PRO A 71 8.88 9.78 -10.18
CA PRO A 71 10.10 9.55 -9.41
C PRO A 71 10.18 8.12 -8.86
N ILE A 72 9.04 7.44 -8.66
CA ILE A 72 9.01 6.07 -8.15
C ILE A 72 9.50 5.12 -9.25
N PHE A 73 8.99 5.29 -10.48
CA PHE A 73 9.41 4.51 -11.64
C PHE A 73 10.88 4.74 -11.98
N GLU A 74 11.33 6.00 -12.03
CA GLU A 74 12.74 6.33 -12.27
C GLU A 74 13.66 5.67 -11.23
N LYS A 75 13.27 5.72 -9.94
CA LYS A 75 14.04 5.08 -8.88
C LYS A 75 14.05 3.56 -9.03
N ALA A 76 12.92 2.95 -9.38
CA ALA A 76 12.84 1.51 -9.62
C ALA A 76 13.76 1.10 -10.78
N LEU A 77 13.77 1.85 -11.89
CA LEU A 77 14.68 1.61 -13.01
C LEU A 77 16.15 1.75 -12.60
N GLU A 78 16.50 2.77 -11.83
CA GLU A 78 17.87 2.95 -11.32
C GLU A 78 18.33 1.71 -10.56
N LEU A 79 17.50 1.20 -9.64
CA LEU A 79 17.82 0.05 -8.78
C LEU A 79 17.92 -1.27 -9.55
N VAL A 80 17.17 -1.43 -10.65
CA VAL A 80 17.22 -2.64 -11.48
C VAL A 80 18.42 -2.60 -12.44
N VAL A 81 18.74 -1.45 -13.01
CA VAL A 81 19.78 -1.31 -14.06
C VAL A 81 21.18 -1.15 -13.47
N ARG A 82 21.31 -0.63 -12.25
CA ARG A 82 22.60 -0.59 -11.53
C ARG A 82 22.62 -1.74 -10.52
N PRO A 83 23.25 -2.89 -10.83
CA PRO A 83 23.48 -3.89 -9.81
C PRO A 83 24.37 -3.22 -8.75
N ASN A 84 23.88 -3.18 -7.51
CA ASN A 84 24.69 -2.79 -6.36
C ASN A 84 26.00 -3.61 -6.39
N HIS A 85 27.14 -2.93 -6.38
CA HIS A 85 28.44 -3.55 -6.06
C HIS A 85 28.49 -3.87 -4.57
#